data_AF-A0A958UQP1-F1
#
_entry.id   AF-A0A958UQP1-F1
#
_cell.length_a   1.000
_cell.length_b   1.000
_cell.length_c   1.000
_cell.angle_alpha   90.00
_cell.angle_beta   90.00
_cell.angle_gamma   90.00
#
_symmetry.space_group_name_H-M   'P 1'
#
loop_
_entity.id
_entity.type
_entity.pdbx_description
1 polymer ?
#
loop_
_entity_poly.entity_id
_entity_poly.type
_entity_poly.pdbx_seq_one_letter_code
_entity_poly.pdbx_strand_id
1 'polypeptide(L)' 'MKYARLTKEQFEELHQEFINFLATQSITADEWKKLKIEKPEVAEQELDIFSDLIWEGVLNKVKYLEH' A
#
# COMPACT_ATOMS: atom_id res chain seq x y z
N MET A 1 4.30 -10.54 -2.92
CA MET A 1 4.51 -9.77 -4.14
C MET A 1 3.99 -10.54 -5.36
N LYS A 2 2.75 -10.30 -5.78
CA LYS A 2 2.18 -10.81 -7.05
C LYS A 2 2.38 -9.77 -8.17
N TYR A 3 2.49 -8.49 -7.81
CA TYR A 3 2.82 -7.37 -8.70
C TYR A 3 4.07 -6.60 -8.25
N ALA A 4 4.53 -5.64 -9.08
CA ALA A 4 5.68 -4.81 -8.76
C ALA A 4 5.35 -3.80 -7.65
N ARG A 5 6.29 -3.58 -6.72
CA ARG A 5 6.14 -2.54 -5.69
C ARG A 5 6.01 -1.16 -6.35
N LEU A 6 5.12 -0.32 -5.82
CA LEU A 6 4.95 1.05 -6.29
C LEU A 6 6.26 1.85 -6.13
N THR A 7 6.51 2.76 -7.06
CA THR A 7 7.63 3.69 -6.95
C THR A 7 7.37 4.71 -5.84
N LYS A 8 8.42 5.42 -5.42
CA LYS A 8 8.30 6.46 -4.39
C LYS A 8 7.26 7.52 -4.78
N GLU A 9 7.30 8.00 -6.02
CA GLU A 9 6.35 9.00 -6.54
C GLU A 9 4.91 8.50 -6.45
N GLN A 10 4.66 7.23 -6.79
CA GLN A 10 3.32 6.64 -6.69
C GLN A 10 2.83 6.54 -5.24
N PHE A 11 3.72 6.22 -4.30
CA PHE A 11 3.38 6.28 -2.87
C PHE A 11 3.09 7.70 -2.39
N GLU A 12 3.80 8.70 -2.91
CA GLU A 12 3.54 10.11 -2.60
C GLU A 12 2.18 10.56 -3.14
N GLU A 13 1.80 10.15 -4.35
CA GLU A 13 0.47 10.42 -4.92
C GLU A 13 -0.64 9.69 -4.15
N LEU A 14 -0.38 8.47 -3.69
CA LEU A 14 -1.35 7.61 -2.99
C LEU A 14 -1.22 7.67 -1.46
N HIS A 15 -0.56 8.67 -0.90
CA HIS A 15 -0.29 8.73 0.55
C HIS A 15 -1.57 8.71 1.39
N GLN A 16 -2.67 9.32 0.93
CA GLN A 16 -3.95 9.30 1.63
C GLN A 16 -4.54 7.89 1.68
N GLU A 17 -4.52 7.18 0.55
CA GLU A 17 -4.99 5.79 0.45
C GLU A 17 -4.12 4.85 1.27
N PHE A 18 -2.81 5.09 1.32
CA PHE A 18 -1.89 4.33 2.15
C PHE A 18 -2.16 4.54 3.65
N ILE A 19 -2.45 5.78 4.07
CA ILE A 19 -2.84 6.07 5.46
C ILE A 19 -4.15 5.36 5.81
N ASN A 20 -5.14 5.41 4.91
CA ASN A 20 -6.42 4.72 5.10
C ASN A 20 -6.21 3.21 5.21
N PHE A 21 -5.37 2.62 4.36
CA PHE A 21 -4.99 1.21 4.40
C PHE A 21 -4.41 0.84 5.78
N LEU A 22 -3.40 1.57 6.26
CA LEU A 22 -2.81 1.34 7.58
C LEU A 22 -3.87 1.48 8.70
N ALA A 23 -4.75 2.46 8.59
CA ALA A 23 -5.84 2.66 9.55
C ALA A 23 -6.83 1.48 9.58
N THR A 24 -7.12 0.82 8.45
CA THR A 24 -7.97 -0.39 8.44
C THR A 24 -7.35 -1.55 9.21
N GLN A 25 -6.02 -1.58 9.33
CA GLN A 25 -5.27 -2.54 10.13
C GLN A 25 -5.01 -2.03 11.56
N SER A 26 -5.65 -0.92 11.96
CA SER A 26 -5.44 -0.23 13.24
C SER A 26 -3.99 0.24 13.47
N ILE A 27 -3.23 0.44 12.40
CA ILE A 27 -1.87 0.94 12.45
C ILE A 27 -1.91 2.47 12.41
N THR A 28 -1.51 3.09 13.52
CA THR A 28 -1.40 4.55 13.62
C THR A 28 -0.08 5.05 13.04
N ALA A 29 0.05 6.36 12.83
CA ALA A 29 1.31 6.96 12.36
C ALA A 29 2.49 6.73 13.33
N ASP A 30 2.24 6.66 14.65
CA ASP A 30 3.29 6.38 15.64
C ASP A 30 3.72 4.91 15.57
N GLU A 31 2.76 4.00 15.50
CA GLU A 31 3.01 2.57 15.34
C GLU A 31 3.73 2.28 14.01
N TRP A 32 3.36 2.96 12.92
CA TRP A 32 4.08 2.85 11.66
C TRP A 32 5.54 3.31 11.76
N LYS A 33 5.81 4.39 12.50
CA LYS A 33 7.19 4.84 12.74
C LYS A 33 7.98 3.81 13.54
N LYS A 34 7.39 3.24 14.60
CA LYS A 34 8.02 2.17 15.39
C LYS A 34 8.24 0.91 14.55
N LEU A 35 7.25 0.51 13.76
CA LEU A 35 7.29 -0.68 12.92
C LEU A 35 8.49 -0.63 11.97
N LYS A 36 8.74 0.52 11.34
CA LYS A 36 9.92 0.69 10.47
C LYS A 36 11.27 0.55 11.18
N ILE A 37 11.32 0.80 12.48
CA ILE A 37 12.56 0.73 13.28
C ILE A 37 12.72 -0.66 13.88
N GLU A 38 11.66 -1.19 14.49
CA GLU A 38 11.69 -2.44 15.23
C GLU A 38 11.54 -3.66 14.32
N LYS A 39 10.73 -3.53 13.26
CA LYS A 39 10.36 -4.61 12.34
C LYS A 39 10.31 -4.12 10.89
N PRO A 40 11.46 -3.67 10.32
CA PRO A 40 11.52 -3.13 8.97
C PRO A 40 10.98 -4.11 7.92
N GLU A 41 11.19 -5.41 8.11
CA GLU A 41 10.65 -6.46 7.23
C GLU A 41 9.11 -6.41 7.13
N VAL A 42 8.42 -6.15 8.25
CA VAL A 42 6.96 -6.07 8.26
C VAL A 42 6.51 -4.78 7.58
N ALA A 43 7.19 -3.67 7.82
CA ALA A 43 6.92 -2.42 7.11
C ALA A 43 7.09 -2.60 5.58
N GLU A 44 8.11 -3.35 5.15
CA GLU A 44 8.30 -3.69 3.74
C GLU A 44 7.18 -4.58 3.18
N GLN A 45 6.63 -5.49 3.98
CA GLN A 45 5.47 -6.29 3.60
C GLN A 45 4.20 -5.43 3.46
N GLU A 46 3.95 -4.49 4.37
CA GLU A 46 2.79 -3.59 4.26
C GLU A 46 2.85 -2.74 2.97
N LEU A 47 4.04 -2.28 2.58
CA LEU A 47 4.25 -1.58 1.31
C LEU A 47 3.98 -2.49 0.10
N ASP A 48 4.35 -3.78 0.18
CA ASP A 48 4.08 -4.75 -0.88
C ASP A 48 2.59 -5.07 -1.00
N ILE A 49 1.92 -5.34 0.12
CA ILE A 49 0.49 -5.64 0.18
C ILE A 49 -0.31 -4.47 -0.38
N PHE A 50 0.02 -3.24 0.04
CA PHE A 50 -0.62 -2.05 -0.51
C PHE A 50 -0.39 -1.93 -2.02
N SER A 51 0.83 -2.17 -2.51
CA SER A 51 1.13 -2.14 -3.94
C SER A 51 0.27 -3.14 -4.71
N ASP A 52 0.14 -4.37 -4.20
CA ASP A 52 -0.69 -5.43 -4.78
C ASP A 52 -2.15 -5.00 -4.88
N LEU A 53 -2.71 -4.44 -3.80
CA LEU A 53 -4.10 -3.96 -3.75
C LEU A 53 -4.38 -2.85 -4.77
N ILE A 54 -3.44 -1.91 -4.93
CA ILE A 54 -3.58 -0.84 -5.93
C ILE A 54 -3.54 -1.42 -7.34
N TRP A 55 -2.62 -2.33 -7.65
CA TRP A 55 -2.55 -2.98 -8.96
C TRP A 55 -3.79 -3.80 -9.26
N GLU A 56 -4.29 -4.57 -8.29
CA GLU A 56 -5.54 -5.31 -8.44
C GLU A 56 -6.73 -4.36 -8.66
N GLY A 57 -6.78 -3.23 -7.93
CA GLY A 57 -7.80 -2.20 -8.11
C GLY A 57 -7.75 -1.51 -9.49
N VAL A 58 -6.56 -1.18 -9.99
CA VAL A 58 -6.36 -0.60 -11.33
C VAL A 58 -6.77 -1.58 -12.42
N LEU A 59 -6.30 -2.84 -12.35
CA LEU A 59 -6.65 -3.88 -13.32
C LEU A 59 -8.15 -4.17 -13.32
N ASN A 60 -8.80 -4.11 -12.16
CA ASN A 60 -10.24 -4.29 -12.05
C ASN A 60 -10.99 -3.08 -12.66
N LYS A 61 -10.55 -1.84 -12.39
CA LYS A 61 -11.12 -0.63 -13.01
C LYS A 61 -10.97 -0.61 -14.54
N VAL A 62 -9.84 -1.07 -15.08
CA VAL A 62 -9.61 -1.15 -16.54
C VAL A 62 -10.56 -2.17 -17.19
N LYS A 63 -10.87 -3.29 -16.51
CA LYS A 63 -11.85 -4.28 -17.00
C LYS A 63 -13.29 -3.76 -17.08
N TYR A 64 -13.64 -2.65 -16.43
CA TYR A 64 -14.97 -2.04 -16.53
C TYR A 64 -15.13 -1.09 -17.73
N LEU A 65 -14.07 -0.82 -18.51
CA LEU A 65 -14.15 0.00 -19.73
C LEU A 65 -14.41 -0.82 -21.01
N GLU A 66 -14.52 -2.14 -20.91
CA GLU A 66 -14.79 -3.05 -22.04
C GLU A 66 -16.23 -3.62 -22.07
N HIS A 67 -17.18 -3.04 -21.33
CA HIS A 67 -18.59 -3.48 -21.36
C HIS A 67 -19.55 -2.42 -21.89
#